data_AF-A0A2V7YA97-F1
#
_entry.id   AF-A0A2V7YA97-F1
#
_cell.length_a   1.000
_cell.length_b   1.000
_cell.length_c   1.000
_cell.angle_alpha   90.00
_cell.angle_beta   90.00
_cell.angle_gamma   90.00
#
_symmetry.space_group_name_H-M   'P 1'
#
loop_
_entity.id
_entity.type
_entity.pdbx_description
1 polymer ?
#
loop_
_entity_poly.entity_id
_entity_poly.type
_entity_poly.pdbx_seq_one_letter_code
_entity_poly.pdbx_strand_id
1 'polypeptide(L)'
;MKRRLAKPETGFTLIELLIVIAIIGILAAILIPNLLDAMEKAKQKRTVADMRITGTAMFAWLSDEVGAASAGAAATQVDVSQYKAIDIPSLRDLLTPQYIETIPVLDGWKKDYQYFLDPNNPLSQQVMLIGSGGRDRSTISGTYTVVGFDPTDYDQDIVWADGFFVRWPQK
;
A
#
# COMPACT_ATOMS: atom_id res chain seq x y z
N MET A 1 -14.00 21.99 72.64
CA MET A 1 -14.44 22.21 71.23
C MET A 1 -13.21 22.53 70.37
N LYS A 2 -12.82 21.63 69.45
CA LYS A 2 -11.72 21.88 68.49
C LYS A 2 -12.31 22.35 67.17
N ARG A 3 -12.12 23.62 66.79
CA ARG A 3 -12.49 24.15 65.47
C ARG A 3 -11.58 23.51 64.41
N ARG A 4 -12.16 22.73 63.50
CA ARG A 4 -11.45 22.30 62.29
C ARG A 4 -11.34 23.50 61.35
N LEU A 5 -10.13 23.97 61.10
CA LEU A 5 -9.83 24.97 60.07
C LEU A 5 -10.05 24.31 58.70
N ALA A 6 -11.05 24.76 57.95
CA ALA A 6 -11.24 24.35 56.57
C ALA A 6 -10.04 24.83 55.75
N LYS A 7 -9.38 23.90 55.05
CA LYS A 7 -8.29 24.22 54.12
C LYS A 7 -8.89 25.04 52.96
N PRO A 8 -8.28 26.15 52.53
CA PRO A 8 -8.74 26.85 51.35
C PRO A 8 -8.57 25.92 50.14
N GLU A 9 -9.65 25.71 49.40
CA GLU A 9 -9.58 25.01 48.12
C GLU A 9 -9.01 25.97 47.08
N THR A 10 -7.83 25.64 46.55
CA THR A 10 -7.21 26.38 45.45
C THR A 10 -7.94 26.03 44.16
N GLY A 11 -8.77 26.96 43.66
CA GLY A 11 -9.46 26.82 42.39
C GLY A 11 -8.50 26.96 41.20
N PHE A 12 -8.78 26.22 40.13
CA PHE A 12 -8.06 26.31 38.85
C PHE A 12 -8.30 27.68 38.20
N THR A 13 -7.25 28.39 37.79
CA THR A 13 -7.42 29.69 37.14
C THR A 13 -7.62 29.56 35.64
N LEU A 14 -8.39 30.47 35.04
CA LEU A 14 -8.56 30.52 33.58
C LEU A 14 -7.24 30.76 32.85
N ILE A 15 -6.29 31.48 33.47
CA ILE A 15 -4.98 31.76 32.88
C ILE A 15 -4.11 30.51 32.82
N GLU A 16 -4.16 29.63 33.83
CA GLU A 16 -3.48 28.34 33.80
C GLU A 16 -4.03 27.46 32.67
N LEU A 17 -5.35 27.43 32.49
CA LEU A 17 -5.96 26.69 31.37
C LEU A 17 -5.50 27.23 30.01
N LEU A 18 -5.49 28.57 29.88
CA LEU A 18 -5.19 29.26 28.62
C LEU A 18 -3.75 29.02 28.17
N ILE A 19 -2.79 29.07 29.09
CA ILE A 19 -1.38 28.81 28.77
C ILE A 19 -1.19 27.35 28.33
N VAL A 20 -1.88 26.41 28.99
CA VAL A 20 -1.78 24.98 28.64
C VAL A 20 -2.29 24.71 27.22
N ILE A 21 -3.48 25.21 26.86
CA ILE A 21 -4.00 25.01 25.50
C ILE A 21 -3.15 25.73 24.45
N ALA A 22 -2.53 26.87 24.79
CA ALA A 22 -1.64 27.57 23.89
C ALA A 22 -0.38 26.75 23.58
N ILE A 23 0.25 26.16 24.59
CA ILE A 23 1.43 25.29 24.41
C ILE A 23 1.05 24.03 23.63
N ILE A 24 -0.06 23.38 23.99
CA ILE A 24 -0.56 22.19 23.25
C ILE A 24 -0.84 22.56 21.78
N GLY A 25 -1.42 23.73 21.51
CA GLY A 25 -1.69 24.22 20.17
C GLY A 25 -0.43 24.38 19.32
N ILE A 26 0.64 24.95 19.89
CA ILE A 26 1.94 25.10 19.21
C ILE A 26 2.57 23.74 18.91
N LEU A 27 2.57 22.83 19.89
CA LEU A 27 3.11 21.48 19.71
C LEU A 27 2.33 20.70 18.63
N ALA A 28 0.99 20.78 18.67
CA ALA A 28 0.12 20.12 17.71
C ALA A 28 0.31 20.67 16.29
N ALA A 29 0.49 21.99 16.12
CA ALA A 29 0.68 22.62 14.82
C ALA A 29 1.94 22.10 14.08
N ILE A 30 3.01 21.77 14.81
CA ILE A 30 4.24 21.22 14.23
C ILE A 30 4.13 19.69 14.06
N LEU A 31 3.50 19.01 15.02
CA LEU A 31 3.48 17.55 15.06
C LEU A 31 2.50 16.93 14.07
N ILE A 32 1.29 17.49 13.94
CA ILE A 32 0.21 16.94 13.10
C ILE A 32 0.62 16.77 11.63
N PRO A 33 1.18 17.77 10.92
CA PRO A 33 1.53 17.59 9.51
C PRO A 33 2.58 16.50 9.30
N ASN A 34 3.60 16.45 10.17
CA ASN A 34 4.63 15.41 10.12
C ASN A 34 4.07 14.01 10.40
N LEU A 35 3.12 13.91 11.33
CA LEU A 35 2.45 12.65 11.63
C LEU A 35 1.62 12.17 10.44
N LEU A 36 0.87 13.06 9.79
CA LEU A 36 0.07 12.71 8.61
C LEU A 36 0.95 12.20 7.47
N ASP A 37 2.06 12.87 7.17
CA ASP A 37 3.01 12.42 6.15
C ASP A 37 3.64 11.06 6.49
N ALA A 38 4.07 10.87 7.74
CA ALA A 38 4.61 9.59 8.20
C ALA A 38 3.60 8.44 8.08
N MET A 39 2.31 8.71 8.32
CA MET A 39 1.23 7.74 8.12
C MET A 39 1.05 7.39 6.64
N GLU A 40 1.04 8.37 5.73
CA GLU A 40 0.93 8.10 4.28
C GLU A 40 2.12 7.28 3.76
N LYS A 41 3.35 7.63 4.19
CA LYS A 41 4.56 6.86 3.87
C LYS A 41 4.51 5.43 4.40
N ALA A 42 3.95 5.21 5.58
CA ALA A 42 3.77 3.88 6.15
C ALA A 42 2.77 3.04 5.33
N LYS A 43 1.66 3.63 4.88
CA LYS A 43 0.68 2.98 3.99
C LYS A 43 1.32 2.58 2.67
N GLN A 44 2.03 3.49 2.02
CA GLN A 44 2.72 3.23 0.76
C GLN A 44 3.74 2.09 0.90
N LYS A 45 4.57 2.11 1.95
CA LYS A 45 5.54 1.02 2.23
C LYS A 45 4.87 -0.33 2.45
N ARG A 46 3.76 -0.35 3.18
CA ARG A 46 2.96 -1.57 3.36
C ARG A 46 2.45 -2.08 2.02
N THR A 47 1.88 -1.20 1.19
CA THR A 47 1.36 -1.57 -0.12
C THR A 47 2.42 -2.23 -0.99
N VAL A 48 3.62 -1.63 -1.06
CA VAL A 48 4.77 -2.19 -1.83
C VAL A 48 5.22 -3.54 -1.27
N ALA A 49 5.23 -3.71 0.06
CA ALA A 49 5.62 -4.97 0.69
C ALA A 49 4.62 -6.10 0.39
N ASP A 50 3.33 -5.82 0.54
CA ASP A 50 2.24 -6.76 0.28
C ASP A 50 2.22 -7.19 -1.21
N MET A 51 2.44 -6.24 -2.13
CA MET A 51 2.59 -6.52 -3.56
C MET A 51 3.82 -7.39 -3.87
N ARG A 52 4.95 -7.16 -3.20
CA ARG A 52 6.16 -7.98 -3.40
C ARG A 52 5.97 -9.42 -2.94
N ILE A 53 5.33 -9.62 -1.78
CA ILE A 53 5.00 -10.96 -1.26
C ILE A 53 4.08 -11.69 -2.24
N THR A 54 3.00 -11.03 -2.65
CA THR A 54 2.01 -11.63 -3.57
C THR A 54 2.62 -11.90 -4.95
N GLY A 55 3.41 -10.96 -5.49
CA GLY A 55 4.09 -11.13 -6.77
C GLY A 55 5.10 -12.27 -6.76
N THR A 56 5.80 -12.49 -5.64
CA THR A 56 6.69 -13.64 -5.47
C THR A 56 5.91 -14.96 -5.46
N ALA A 57 4.76 -15.01 -4.80
CA ALA A 57 3.89 -16.19 -4.80
C ALA A 57 3.34 -16.49 -6.20
N MET A 58 2.86 -15.47 -6.91
CA MET A 58 2.38 -15.62 -8.29
C MET A 58 3.52 -16.06 -9.23
N PHE A 59 4.75 -15.61 -9.00
CA PHE A 59 5.91 -16.01 -9.82
C PHE A 59 6.34 -17.45 -9.54
N ALA A 60 6.22 -17.89 -8.29
CA ALA A 60 6.43 -19.29 -7.92
C ALA A 60 5.40 -20.21 -8.61
N TRP A 61 4.11 -19.82 -8.62
CA TRP A 61 3.08 -20.53 -9.37
C TRP A 61 3.40 -20.62 -10.86
N LEU A 62 3.82 -19.49 -11.47
CA LEU A 62 4.21 -19.46 -12.87
C LEU A 62 5.39 -20.39 -13.18
N SER A 63 6.38 -20.45 -12.28
CA SER A 63 7.55 -21.32 -12.42
C SER A 63 7.22 -22.82 -12.35
N ASP A 64 6.14 -23.19 -11.66
CA ASP A 64 5.68 -24.58 -11.56
C ASP A 64 4.82 -24.98 -12.77
N GLU A 65 3.96 -24.07 -13.27
CA GLU A 65 3.11 -24.30 -14.46
C GLU A 65 3.89 -24.28 -15.76
N VAL A 66 4.80 -23.31 -15.90
CA VAL A 66 5.69 -23.19 -17.03
C VAL A 66 7.03 -23.68 -16.56
N GLY A 67 7.34 -24.95 -16.79
CA GLY A 67 8.69 -25.47 -16.65
C GLY A 67 9.69 -24.53 -17.35
N ALA A 68 10.32 -23.65 -16.57
CA ALA A 68 11.41 -22.74 -16.93
C ALA A 68 11.34 -22.00 -18.29
N ALA A 69 10.25 -21.27 -18.62
CA ALA A 69 10.20 -20.54 -19.89
C ALA A 69 9.65 -19.10 -19.92
N SER A 70 9.33 -18.47 -18.78
CA SER A 70 9.01 -17.03 -18.76
C SER A 70 9.54 -16.33 -17.51
N ALA A 71 10.87 -16.23 -17.42
CA ALA A 71 11.54 -15.42 -16.40
C ALA A 71 12.32 -14.26 -17.03
N GLY A 72 11.88 -13.02 -16.77
CA GLY A 72 12.77 -11.85 -16.81
C GLY A 72 12.82 -11.01 -18.09
N ALA A 73 11.75 -10.95 -18.89
CA ALA A 73 11.68 -9.96 -19.95
C ALA A 73 11.50 -8.55 -19.35
N ALA A 74 12.59 -7.76 -19.30
CA ALA A 74 12.51 -6.35 -18.96
C ALA A 74 11.74 -5.61 -20.07
N ALA A 75 10.49 -5.23 -19.78
CA ALA A 75 9.67 -4.43 -20.70
C ALA A 75 9.90 -2.94 -20.45
N THR A 76 9.92 -2.12 -21.52
CA THR A 76 10.04 -0.65 -21.40
C THR A 76 8.68 0.02 -21.11
N GLN A 77 7.59 -0.63 -21.55
CA GLN A 77 6.21 -0.19 -21.35
C GLN A 77 5.34 -1.40 -21.04
N VAL A 78 4.39 -1.22 -20.13
CA VAL A 78 3.42 -2.24 -19.72
C VAL A 78 2.01 -1.71 -19.98
N ASP A 79 1.27 -2.38 -20.86
CA ASP A 79 -0.12 -2.06 -21.18
C ASP A 79 -1.06 -2.97 -20.37
N VAL A 80 -1.81 -2.37 -19.45
CA VAL A 80 -2.67 -3.12 -18.52
C VAL A 80 -3.85 -3.77 -19.24
N SER A 81 -4.27 -3.22 -20.39
CA SER A 81 -5.40 -3.76 -21.17
C SER A 81 -5.15 -5.14 -21.75
N GLN A 82 -3.89 -5.56 -21.81
CA GLN A 82 -3.47 -6.85 -22.34
C GLN A 82 -3.47 -7.95 -21.27
N TYR A 83 -3.59 -7.58 -19.99
CA TYR A 83 -3.75 -8.53 -18.89
C TYR A 83 -5.23 -8.80 -18.63
N LYS A 84 -5.57 -10.06 -18.36
CA LYS A 84 -6.94 -10.43 -17.95
C LYS A 84 -7.09 -10.27 -16.45
N ALA A 85 -8.07 -9.47 -16.05
CA ALA A 85 -8.44 -9.33 -14.65
C ALA A 85 -8.91 -10.70 -14.13
N ILE A 86 -8.42 -11.08 -12.95
CA ILE A 86 -8.84 -12.28 -12.25
C ILE A 86 -9.53 -11.88 -10.95
N ASP A 87 -10.62 -12.55 -10.60
CA ASP A 87 -11.31 -12.33 -9.34
C ASP A 87 -10.57 -12.99 -8.17
N ILE A 88 -10.69 -12.38 -6.98
CA ILE A 88 -9.99 -12.85 -5.79
C ILE A 88 -10.30 -14.32 -5.43
N PRO A 89 -11.54 -14.83 -5.55
CA PRO A 89 -11.82 -16.25 -5.33
C PRO A 89 -11.01 -17.17 -6.24
N SER A 90 -11.01 -16.93 -7.56
CA SER A 90 -10.23 -17.74 -8.51
C SER A 90 -8.72 -17.65 -8.26
N LEU A 91 -8.22 -16.47 -7.85
CA LEU A 91 -6.81 -16.30 -7.48
C LEU A 91 -6.44 -17.11 -6.22
N ARG A 92 -7.37 -17.22 -5.25
CA ARG A 92 -7.16 -18.02 -4.03
C ARG A 92 -7.09 -19.50 -4.32
N ASP A 93 -7.91 -20.01 -5.23
CA ASP A 93 -7.90 -21.43 -5.61
C ASP A 93 -6.59 -21.86 -6.28
N LEU A 94 -5.88 -20.91 -6.91
CA LEU A 94 -4.59 -21.16 -7.57
C LEU A 94 -3.38 -20.99 -6.63
N LEU A 95 -3.38 -19.97 -5.77
CA LEU A 95 -2.20 -19.59 -4.99
C LEU A 95 -2.21 -20.11 -3.54
N THR A 96 -3.39 -20.35 -2.96
CA THR A 96 -3.52 -20.77 -1.56
C THR A 96 -3.98 -22.23 -1.49
N PRO A 97 -3.38 -23.08 -0.65
CA PRO A 97 -2.32 -22.79 0.33
C PRO A 97 -0.90 -22.98 -0.19
N GLN A 98 -0.71 -23.40 -1.44
CA GLN A 98 0.58 -23.89 -1.92
C GLN A 98 1.68 -22.80 -2.00
N TYR A 99 1.32 -21.56 -2.34
CA TYR A 99 2.29 -20.49 -2.60
C TYR A 99 2.16 -19.29 -1.64
N ILE A 100 0.96 -19.07 -1.07
CA ILE A 100 0.72 -18.05 -0.04
C ILE A 100 -0.43 -18.45 0.89
N GLU A 101 -0.32 -18.12 2.18
CA GLU A 101 -1.34 -18.43 3.20
C GLU A 101 -2.61 -17.57 3.03
N THR A 102 -2.44 -16.27 2.79
CA THR A 102 -3.55 -15.34 2.55
C THR A 102 -3.15 -14.26 1.57
N ILE A 103 -3.96 -14.04 0.54
CA ILE A 103 -3.77 -12.93 -0.40
C ILE A 103 -4.32 -11.64 0.24
N PRO A 104 -3.52 -10.55 0.29
CA PRO A 104 -4.00 -9.27 0.80
C PRO A 104 -5.10 -8.73 -0.13
N VAL A 105 -6.25 -8.39 0.43
CA VAL A 105 -7.36 -7.84 -0.37
C VAL A 105 -7.25 -6.32 -0.48
N LEU A 106 -6.80 -5.67 0.60
CA LEU A 106 -6.80 -4.22 0.76
C LEU A 106 -5.38 -3.68 0.82
N ASP A 107 -5.15 -2.59 0.11
CA ASP A 107 -3.91 -1.81 0.19
C ASP A 107 -3.86 -0.93 1.47
N GLY A 108 -2.76 -0.18 1.62
CA GLY A 108 -2.58 0.76 2.73
C GLY A 108 -3.65 1.85 2.83
N TRP A 109 -4.37 2.14 1.75
CA TRP A 109 -5.45 3.15 1.68
C TRP A 109 -6.85 2.54 1.76
N LYS A 110 -6.94 1.24 2.05
CA LYS A 110 -8.18 0.46 2.17
C LYS A 110 -8.94 0.35 0.84
N LYS A 111 -8.22 0.36 -0.27
CA LYS A 111 -8.76 0.06 -1.60
C LYS A 111 -8.37 -1.36 -2.00
N ASP A 112 -9.24 -2.01 -2.76
CA ASP A 112 -8.97 -3.37 -3.24
C ASP A 112 -7.79 -3.37 -4.21
N TYR A 113 -6.88 -4.34 -4.04
CA TYR A 113 -5.87 -4.64 -5.04
C TYR A 113 -6.50 -5.12 -6.34
N GLN A 114 -5.94 -4.67 -7.46
CA GLN A 114 -6.31 -5.18 -8.77
C GLN A 114 -5.30 -6.24 -9.18
N TYR A 115 -5.79 -7.47 -9.28
CA TYR A 115 -5.01 -8.61 -9.71
C TYR A 115 -5.36 -8.98 -11.14
N PHE A 116 -4.31 -9.20 -11.94
CA PHE A 116 -4.44 -9.74 -13.27
C PHE A 116 -3.52 -10.95 -13.37
N LEU A 117 -4.08 -12.07 -13.82
CA LEU A 117 -3.37 -13.31 -14.05
C LEU A 117 -4.07 -14.00 -15.23
N ASP A 118 -3.34 -14.33 -16.31
CA ASP A 118 -3.88 -15.19 -17.37
C ASP A 118 -3.36 -16.63 -17.20
N PRO A 119 -4.13 -17.53 -16.60
CA PRO A 119 -3.69 -18.91 -16.38
C PRO A 119 -3.64 -19.75 -17.65
N ASN A 120 -4.28 -19.31 -18.74
CA ASN A 120 -4.39 -20.13 -19.96
C ASN A 120 -3.22 -19.95 -20.92
N ASN A 121 -2.43 -18.88 -20.78
CA ASN A 121 -1.27 -18.58 -21.63
C ASN A 121 -0.06 -18.15 -20.79
N PRO A 122 0.53 -19.05 -20.01
CA PRO A 122 1.56 -18.68 -19.05
C PRO A 122 2.94 -18.40 -19.71
N LEU A 123 3.08 -18.67 -21.01
CA LEU A 123 4.23 -18.27 -21.83
C LEU A 123 4.10 -16.87 -22.47
N SER A 124 3.00 -16.15 -22.22
CA SER A 124 2.83 -14.78 -22.71
C SER A 124 3.88 -13.85 -22.09
N GLN A 125 4.22 -12.74 -22.76
CA GLN A 125 5.11 -11.72 -22.19
C GLN A 125 4.46 -10.93 -21.05
N GLN A 126 3.15 -11.06 -20.89
CA GLN A 126 2.31 -10.34 -19.93
C GLN A 126 1.37 -11.34 -19.30
N VAL A 127 1.76 -11.85 -18.14
CA VAL A 127 1.04 -12.95 -17.48
C VAL A 127 0.41 -12.45 -16.20
N MET A 128 1.11 -11.57 -15.49
CA MET A 128 0.79 -11.25 -14.11
C MET A 128 0.99 -9.76 -13.83
N LEU A 129 -0.03 -9.13 -13.26
CA LEU A 129 0.02 -7.75 -12.82
C LEU A 129 -0.69 -7.59 -11.49
N ILE A 130 -0.07 -6.83 -10.59
CA ILE A 130 -0.66 -6.40 -9.34
C ILE A 130 -0.66 -4.88 -9.35
N GLY A 131 -1.81 -4.31 -9.00
CA GLY A 131 -2.02 -2.89 -9.04
C GLY A 131 -2.66 -2.34 -7.76
N SER A 132 -2.15 -1.20 -7.28
CA SER A 132 -2.82 -0.33 -6.31
C SER A 132 -2.82 1.11 -6.82
N GLY A 133 -3.98 1.75 -6.80
CA GLY A 133 -4.15 3.13 -7.24
C GLY A 133 -3.83 4.16 -6.16
N GLY A 134 -2.79 3.93 -5.36
CA GLY A 134 -2.32 4.91 -4.36
C GLY A 134 -3.40 5.49 -3.42
N ARG A 135 -3.19 6.73 -3.01
CA ARG A 135 -4.09 7.48 -2.12
C ARG A 135 -5.37 7.94 -2.82
N ASP A 136 -5.31 8.22 -4.12
CA ASP A 136 -6.48 8.68 -4.91
C ASP A 136 -7.50 7.56 -5.16
N ARG A 137 -7.08 6.30 -4.95
CA ARG A 137 -7.87 5.06 -5.10
C ARG A 137 -8.32 4.84 -6.54
N SER A 138 -7.52 5.33 -7.48
CA SER A 138 -7.73 5.14 -8.91
C SER A 138 -7.79 3.65 -9.29
N THR A 139 -8.43 3.39 -10.43
CA THR A 139 -8.40 2.07 -11.05
C THR A 139 -7.29 2.06 -12.08
N ILE A 140 -6.45 1.04 -12.05
CA ILE A 140 -5.25 1.00 -12.88
C ILE A 140 -5.69 0.72 -14.31
N SER A 141 -5.31 1.61 -15.20
CA SER A 141 -5.78 1.59 -16.59
C SER A 141 -4.76 2.23 -17.52
N GLY A 142 -4.75 1.76 -18.78
CA GLY A 142 -3.85 2.27 -19.81
C GLY A 142 -2.43 1.71 -19.73
N THR A 143 -1.46 2.49 -20.21
CA THR A 143 -0.06 2.09 -20.33
C THR A 143 0.81 2.79 -19.30
N TYR A 144 1.61 2.02 -18.57
CA TYR A 144 2.59 2.54 -17.63
C TYR A 144 4.00 2.42 -18.21
N THR A 145 4.76 3.50 -18.12
CA THR A 145 6.20 3.49 -18.36
C THR A 145 6.92 2.95 -17.13
N VAL A 146 7.99 2.18 -17.35
CA VAL A 146 8.79 1.65 -16.24
C VAL A 146 9.67 2.75 -15.68
N VAL A 147 9.17 3.43 -14.66
CA VAL A 147 9.91 4.50 -13.98
C VAL A 147 9.36 4.69 -12.56
N GLY A 148 10.28 4.87 -11.61
CA GLY A 148 9.91 5.24 -10.26
C GLY A 148 9.41 6.69 -10.18
N PHE A 149 8.57 6.97 -9.19
CA PHE A 149 8.00 8.29 -8.93
C PHE A 149 8.48 8.84 -7.57
N ASP A 150 8.17 10.11 -7.30
CA ASP A 150 8.56 10.77 -6.05
C ASP A 150 7.89 10.09 -4.84
N PRO A 151 8.63 9.66 -3.80
CA PRO A 151 8.04 8.99 -2.64
C PRO A 151 7.03 9.84 -1.85
N THR A 152 7.04 11.17 -2.02
CA THR A 152 6.08 12.08 -1.38
C THR A 152 4.79 12.25 -2.20
N ASP A 153 4.77 11.78 -3.44
CA ASP A 153 3.58 11.73 -4.27
C ASP A 153 2.82 10.44 -4.01
N TYR A 154 1.90 10.49 -3.03
CA TYR A 154 1.10 9.36 -2.61
C TYR A 154 -0.07 9.04 -3.55
N ASP A 155 -0.39 9.93 -4.48
CA ASP A 155 -1.51 9.78 -5.41
C ASP A 155 -1.11 8.94 -6.64
N GLN A 156 0.18 8.63 -6.82
CA GLN A 156 0.66 7.81 -7.92
C GLN A 156 0.30 6.33 -7.76
N ASP A 157 -0.03 5.69 -8.88
CA ASP A 157 -0.28 4.26 -8.96
C ASP A 157 1.01 3.46 -8.70
N ILE A 158 0.88 2.39 -7.93
CA ILE A 158 1.92 1.40 -7.71
C ILE A 158 1.57 0.18 -8.55
N VAL A 159 2.46 -0.16 -9.47
CA VAL A 159 2.24 -1.22 -10.45
C VAL A 159 3.42 -2.18 -10.41
N TRP A 160 3.11 -3.45 -10.18
CA TRP A 160 4.04 -4.56 -10.27
C TRP A 160 3.59 -5.48 -11.41
N ALA A 161 4.50 -5.87 -12.30
CA ALA A 161 4.19 -6.74 -13.42
C ALA A 161 5.36 -7.68 -13.71
N ASP A 162 5.05 -8.93 -14.08
CA ASP A 162 5.98 -9.93 -14.61
C ASP A 162 7.36 -10.02 -13.89
N GLY A 163 7.34 -9.98 -12.56
CA GLY A 163 8.54 -10.13 -11.74
C GLY A 163 9.23 -8.83 -11.30
N PHE A 164 8.81 -7.67 -11.79
CA PHE A 164 9.43 -6.38 -11.45
C PHE A 164 8.41 -5.26 -11.19
N PHE A 165 8.86 -4.19 -10.53
CA PHE A 165 8.04 -2.99 -10.35
C PHE A 165 8.10 -2.11 -11.59
N VAL A 166 6.95 -1.83 -12.19
CA VAL A 166 6.78 -0.90 -13.30
C VAL A 166 6.72 0.53 -12.76
N ARG A 167 5.94 0.74 -11.71
CA ARG A 167 5.82 2.01 -10.98
C ARG A 167 6.02 1.76 -9.50
N TRP A 168 6.93 2.52 -8.89
CA TRP A 168 7.22 2.42 -7.46
C TRP A 168 7.74 3.76 -6.91
N PRO A 169 7.56 4.01 -5.60
CA PRO A 169 8.17 5.16 -4.96
C PRO A 169 9.69 5.00 -4.90
N GLN A 170 10.43 5.96 -5.44
CA GLN A 170 11.90 5.97 -5.36
C GLN A 170 12.37 6.18 -3.92
N LYS A 171 13.52 5.61 -3.58
CA LYS A 171 14.08 5.68 -2.23
C LYS A 171 14.62 7.06 -1.88
#